data_AF-A0A2T0S8W4-F1
#
_entry.id   AF-A0A2T0S8W4-F1
#
_cell.length_a   1.000
_cell.length_b   1.000
_cell.length_c   1.000
_cell.angle_alpha   90.00
_cell.angle_beta   90.00
_cell.angle_gamma   90.00
#
_symmetry.space_group_name_H-M   'P 1'
#
loop_
_entity.id
_entity.type
_entity.pdbx_description
1 polymer ?
#
loop_
_entity_poly.entity_id
_entity_poly.type
_entity_poly.pdbx_seq_one_letter_code
_entity_poly.pdbx_strand_id
1 'polypeptide(L)'
;MCEVSGCRTKGCIVTMAHFEATTSAADGTVIVALSGECDLEGRDRLTAVLHDAVATATPVVVDLAGVTFIDSSGIHGLVVAHHAAQRAGSRLHLVNASGPVATVLEMTGVDRLLAPPPAAGPARTEDAGHA
;
A
#
# COMPACT_ATOMS: atom_id res chain seq x y z
N MET A 1 18.23 24.08 -11.16
CA MET A 1 17.29 24.18 -12.29
C MET A 1 16.75 22.78 -12.53
N CYS A 2 15.44 22.66 -12.56
CA CYS A 2 14.65 21.42 -12.54
C CYS A 2 14.68 20.76 -13.93
N GLU A 3 14.66 19.42 -14.00
CA GLU A 3 13.92 18.69 -15.04
C GLU A 3 13.84 17.19 -14.72
N VAL A 4 12.80 16.83 -13.96
CA VAL A 4 12.33 15.45 -13.82
C VAL A 4 11.32 15.24 -14.95
N SER A 5 11.83 15.00 -16.17
CA SER A 5 11.02 14.81 -17.38
C SER A 5 10.94 13.32 -17.70
N GLY A 6 9.77 12.71 -17.52
CA GLY A 6 9.46 11.40 -18.12
C GLY A 6 8.94 10.30 -17.19
N CYS A 7 7.99 10.57 -16.30
CA CYS A 7 7.21 9.50 -15.68
C CYS A 7 6.17 8.99 -16.71
N ARG A 8 6.59 8.04 -17.55
CA ARG A 8 5.70 7.40 -18.53
C ARG A 8 6.16 5.98 -18.87
N THR A 9 6.17 5.09 -17.89
CA THR A 9 6.28 3.65 -18.18
C THR A 9 5.37 2.85 -17.25
N LYS A 10 4.34 2.27 -17.85
CA LYS A 10 3.49 1.22 -17.28
C LYS A 10 4.37 0.01 -16.94
N GLY A 11 4.25 -0.52 -15.72
CA GLY A 11 4.77 -1.84 -15.35
C GLY A 11 6.29 -1.98 -15.47
N CYS A 12 7.03 -1.47 -14.49
CA CYS A 12 8.44 -1.83 -14.35
C CYS A 12 8.52 -3.17 -13.60
N ILE A 13 8.44 -4.26 -14.35
CA ILE A 13 8.65 -5.61 -13.84
C ILE A 13 10.16 -5.76 -13.64
N VAL A 14 10.59 -5.80 -12.38
CA VAL A 14 11.98 -6.11 -12.03
C VAL A 14 12.00 -7.58 -11.62
N THR A 15 12.40 -8.42 -12.57
CA THR A 15 12.48 -9.87 -12.41
C THR A 15 13.70 -10.25 -11.57
N MET A 16 13.50 -11.18 -10.63
CA MET A 16 14.40 -11.69 -9.57
C MET A 16 14.20 -11.02 -8.20
N ALA A 17 12.96 -11.00 -7.71
CA ALA A 17 12.67 -10.80 -6.30
C ALA A 17 11.41 -11.60 -5.95
N HIS A 18 11.39 -12.26 -4.79
CA HIS A 18 10.20 -12.96 -4.24
C HIS A 18 9.07 -11.99 -3.83
N PHE A 19 9.21 -10.71 -4.18
CA PHE A 19 8.34 -9.61 -3.79
C PHE A 19 8.01 -8.74 -5.00
N GLU A 20 6.72 -8.56 -5.25
CA GLU A 20 6.19 -7.70 -6.31
C GLU A 20 5.29 -6.62 -5.72
N ALA A 21 5.41 -5.41 -6.24
CA ALA A 21 4.60 -4.26 -5.82
C ALA A 21 4.06 -3.54 -7.06
N THR A 22 2.74 -3.44 -7.14
CA THR A 22 2.04 -2.74 -8.24
C THR A 22 1.28 -1.55 -7.69
N THR A 23 1.55 -0.37 -8.23
CA THR A 23 0.87 0.87 -7.84
C THR A 23 -0.22 1.21 -8.86
N SER A 24 -1.43 1.46 -8.39
CA SER A 24 -2.56 1.95 -9.18
C SER A 24 -3.17 3.18 -8.51
N ALA A 25 -3.52 4.19 -9.28
CA ALA A 25 -4.20 5.38 -8.76
C ALA A 25 -5.65 5.40 -9.28
N ALA A 26 -6.62 5.54 -8.36
CA ALA A 26 -8.04 5.65 -8.67
C ALA A 26 -8.70 6.65 -7.72
N ASP A 27 -9.50 7.57 -8.26
CA ASP A 27 -10.33 8.52 -7.49
C ASP A 27 -9.56 9.30 -6.38
N GLY A 28 -8.33 9.71 -6.67
CA GLY A 28 -7.48 10.45 -5.72
C GLY A 28 -6.85 9.59 -4.61
N THR A 29 -7.08 8.27 -4.64
CA THR A 29 -6.47 7.27 -3.76
C THR A 29 -5.42 6.50 -4.54
N VAL A 30 -4.27 6.22 -3.91
CA VAL A 30 -3.26 5.31 -4.47
C VAL A 30 -3.36 3.97 -3.76
N ILE A 31 -3.52 2.91 -4.55
CA ILE A 31 -3.54 1.52 -4.10
C ILE A 31 -2.21 0.88 -4.49
N VAL A 32 -1.49 0.35 -3.51
CA VAL A 32 -0.24 -0.39 -3.68
C VAL A 32 -0.54 -1.85 -3.38
N ALA A 33 -0.67 -2.66 -4.42
CA ALA A 33 -0.86 -4.10 -4.29
C ALA A 33 0.49 -4.79 -4.13
N LEU A 34 0.64 -5.52 -3.03
CA LEU A 34 1.83 -6.29 -2.71
C LEU A 34 1.58 -7.76 -2.95
N SER A 35 2.59 -8.46 -3.44
CA SER A 35 2.52 -9.90 -3.69
C SER A 35 3.85 -10.58 -3.38
N GLY A 36 3.77 -11.81 -2.87
CA GLY A 36 4.94 -12.61 -2.48
C GLY A 36 5.32 -12.46 -1.02
N GLU A 37 6.62 -12.37 -0.74
CA GLU A 37 7.19 -12.46 0.61
C GLU A 37 7.76 -11.10 1.05
N CYS A 38 7.28 -10.58 2.18
CA CYS A 38 7.79 -9.33 2.78
C CYS A 38 8.92 -9.62 3.77
N ASP A 39 10.15 -9.63 3.28
CA ASP A 39 11.39 -9.80 4.05
C ASP A 39 12.28 -8.53 4.03
N LEU A 40 13.55 -8.66 4.43
CA LEU A 40 14.54 -7.57 4.40
C LEU A 40 14.73 -6.96 3.01
N GLU A 41 14.65 -7.76 1.95
CA GLU A 41 14.85 -7.31 0.57
C GLU A 41 13.59 -6.59 0.05
N GLY A 42 12.41 -7.12 0.42
CA GLY A 42 11.13 -6.47 0.18
C GLY A 42 10.98 -5.11 0.89
N ARG A 43 11.58 -4.94 2.07
CA ARG A 43 11.48 -3.72 2.90
C ARG A 43 11.91 -2.45 2.17
N ASP A 44 13.08 -2.47 1.53
CA ASP A 44 13.64 -1.26 0.93
C ASP A 44 12.81 -0.85 -0.30
N ARG A 45 12.32 -1.84 -1.05
CA ARG A 45 11.42 -1.62 -2.19
C ARG A 45 10.05 -1.12 -1.75
N LEU A 46 9.48 -1.73 -0.71
CA LEU A 46 8.23 -1.30 -0.08
C LEU A 46 8.34 0.18 0.35
N THR A 47 9.43 0.54 1.02
CA THR A 47 9.66 1.90 1.50
C THR A 47 9.75 2.90 0.34
N ALA A 48 10.47 2.55 -0.73
CA ALA A 48 10.60 3.41 -1.91
C ALA A 48 9.24 3.62 -2.62
N VAL A 49 8.47 2.54 -2.83
CA VAL A 49 7.16 2.61 -3.48
C VAL A 49 6.17 3.41 -2.63
N LEU A 50 6.16 3.20 -1.31
CA LEU A 50 5.27 3.93 -0.42
C LEU A 50 5.66 5.40 -0.31
N HIS A 51 6.95 5.72 -0.32
CA HIS A 51 7.42 7.10 -0.34
C HIS A 51 6.96 7.84 -1.61
N ASP A 52 7.02 7.20 -2.77
CA ASP A 52 6.53 7.78 -4.03
C ASP A 52 5.00 7.93 -4.03
N ALA A 53 4.29 6.93 -3.51
CA ALA A 53 2.83 6.95 -3.38
C ALA A 53 2.33 8.08 -2.46
N VAL A 54 2.94 8.26 -1.28
CA VAL A 54 2.53 9.31 -0.32
C VAL A 54 2.83 10.72 -0.82
N ALA A 55 3.83 10.88 -1.71
CA ALA A 55 4.11 12.15 -2.36
C ALA A 55 3.07 12.49 -3.44
N THR A 56 2.40 11.47 -3.99
CA THR A 56 1.49 11.62 -5.14
C THR A 56 0.03 11.72 -4.74
N ALA A 57 -0.40 11.03 -3.66
CA ALA A 57 -1.80 10.97 -3.28
C ALA A 57 -2.06 10.80 -1.78
N THR A 58 -3.29 11.14 -1.40
CA THR A 58 -3.82 11.02 -0.04
C THR A 58 -5.29 10.62 -0.09
N PRO A 59 -5.69 9.44 0.41
CA PRO A 59 -4.92 8.45 1.17
C PRO A 59 -4.17 7.41 0.29
N VAL A 60 -3.24 6.67 0.90
CA VAL A 60 -2.55 5.51 0.31
C VAL A 60 -3.09 4.24 0.97
N VAL A 61 -3.47 3.26 0.15
CA VAL A 61 -3.98 1.96 0.56
C VAL A 61 -3.00 0.89 0.12
N VAL A 62 -2.66 -0.03 1.00
CA VAL A 62 -1.75 -1.14 0.74
C VAL A 62 -2.55 -2.44 0.78
N ASP A 63 -2.63 -3.10 -0.37
CA ASP A 63 -3.34 -4.36 -0.53
C ASP A 63 -2.37 -5.53 -0.30
N LEU A 64 -2.66 -6.32 0.73
CA LEU A 64 -1.88 -7.50 1.12
C LEU A 64 -2.46 -8.81 0.59
N ALA A 65 -3.45 -8.78 -0.30
CA ALA A 65 -4.12 -9.99 -0.81
C ALA A 65 -3.15 -11.01 -1.44
N GLY A 66 -2.07 -10.55 -2.07
CA GLY A 66 -1.06 -11.41 -2.68
C GLY A 66 0.12 -11.76 -1.77
N VAL A 67 0.16 -11.24 -0.53
CA VAL A 67 1.26 -11.48 0.40
C VAL A 67 1.04 -12.79 1.13
N THR A 68 1.99 -13.71 0.98
CA THR A 68 1.90 -15.06 1.56
C THR A 68 2.67 -15.17 2.87
N PHE A 69 3.66 -14.30 3.09
CA PHE A 69 4.52 -14.32 4.26
C PHE A 69 4.98 -12.91 4.65
N ILE A 70 5.07 -12.66 5.97
CA ILE A 70 5.62 -11.43 6.53
C ILE A 70 6.43 -11.76 7.80
N ASP A 71 7.65 -11.23 7.88
CA ASP A 71 8.50 -11.33 9.06
C ASP A 71 8.53 -10.01 9.86
N SER A 72 9.36 -9.94 10.90
CA SER A 72 9.57 -8.72 11.67
C SER A 72 10.15 -7.57 10.84
N SER A 73 10.88 -7.86 9.77
CA SER A 73 11.45 -6.88 8.84
C SER A 73 10.38 -6.24 7.97
N GLY A 74 9.45 -7.04 7.44
CA GLY A 74 8.27 -6.58 6.72
C GLY A 74 7.36 -5.72 7.60
N ILE A 75 7.12 -6.15 8.84
CA ILE A 75 6.39 -5.36 9.84
C ILE A 75 7.09 -4.02 10.11
N HIS A 76 8.41 -4.02 10.30
CA HIS A 76 9.17 -2.79 10.48
C HIS A 76 9.04 -1.86 9.27
N GLY A 77 9.08 -2.40 8.06
CA GLY A 77 8.86 -1.65 6.82
C GLY A 77 7.51 -0.94 6.77
N LEU A 78 6.43 -1.64 7.16
CA LEU A 78 5.09 -1.06 7.25
C LEU A 78 5.02 0.11 8.24
N VAL A 79 5.62 -0.05 9.43
CA VAL A 79 5.65 1.01 10.45
C VAL A 79 6.46 2.22 9.99
N VAL A 80 7.62 2.00 9.36
CA VAL A 80 8.44 3.09 8.81
C VAL A 80 7.69 3.84 7.72
N ALA A 81 6.99 3.13 6.84
CA ALA A 81 6.17 3.75 5.81
C ALA A 81 4.99 4.53 6.38
N HIS A 82 4.34 4.03 7.43
CA HIS A 82 3.30 4.75 8.16
C HIS A 82 3.84 6.06 8.74
N HIS A 83 5.01 6.04 9.38
CA HIS A 83 5.67 7.25 9.88
C HIS A 83 6.06 8.23 8.77
N ALA A 84 6.47 7.74 7.60
CA ALA A 84 6.74 8.58 6.44
C ALA A 84 5.46 9.24 5.91
N ALA A 85 4.37 8.47 5.80
CA ALA A 85 3.06 8.99 5.41
C ALA A 85 2.58 10.07 6.38
N GLN A 86 2.63 9.82 7.70
CA GLN A 86 2.26 10.82 8.71
C GLN A 86 3.08 12.11 8.61
N ARG A 87 4.41 12.00 8.43
CA ARG A 87 5.29 13.17 8.25
C ARG A 87 4.98 13.97 7.00
N ALA A 88 4.49 13.32 5.95
CA ALA A 88 4.04 13.96 4.71
C ALA A 88 2.60 14.51 4.80
N GLY A 89 1.90 14.35 5.94
CA GLY A 89 0.48 14.68 6.06
C GLY A 89 -0.45 13.70 5.35
N SER A 90 0.07 12.53 4.96
CA SER A 90 -0.65 11.46 4.30
C SER A 90 -1.12 10.38 5.26
N ARG A 91 -2.04 9.53 4.79
CA ARG A 91 -2.58 8.39 5.53
C ARG A 91 -2.27 7.11 4.79
N LEU A 92 -1.85 6.09 5.54
CA LEU A 92 -1.54 4.77 5.00
C LEU A 92 -2.45 3.74 5.67
N HIS A 93 -3.12 2.94 4.86
CA HIS A 93 -4.08 1.92 5.29
C HIS A 93 -3.71 0.54 4.75
N LEU A 94 -3.99 -0.52 5.51
CA LEU A 94 -3.79 -1.91 5.10
C LEU A 94 -5.13 -2.59 4.81
N VAL A 95 -5.24 -3.30 3.69
CA VAL A 95 -6.44 -4.05 3.31
C VAL A 95 -6.09 -5.48 2.88
N ASN A 96 -7.10 -6.36 2.93
CA ASN A 96 -7.03 -7.76 2.47
C ASN A 96 -5.88 -8.61 3.07
N ALA A 97 -5.40 -8.28 4.28
CA ALA A 97 -4.52 -9.18 4.99
C ALA A 97 -5.26 -10.49 5.30
N SER A 98 -4.63 -11.64 5.01
CA SER A 98 -5.26 -12.94 5.20
C SER A 98 -4.30 -13.99 5.74
N GLY A 99 -4.84 -15.05 6.35
CA GLY A 99 -4.07 -16.21 6.81
C GLY A 99 -2.96 -15.84 7.81
N PRO A 100 -1.73 -16.39 7.65
CA PRO A 100 -0.62 -16.12 8.55
C PRO A 100 -0.26 -14.64 8.67
N VAL A 101 -0.41 -13.88 7.58
CA VAL A 101 -0.11 -12.43 7.54
C VAL A 101 -1.05 -11.66 8.46
N ALA A 102 -2.35 -11.98 8.43
CA ALA A 102 -3.33 -11.38 9.34
C ALA A 102 -3.00 -11.67 10.81
N THR A 103 -2.67 -12.93 11.14
CA THR A 103 -2.29 -13.32 12.51
C THR A 103 -1.06 -12.55 13.01
N VAL A 104 -0.04 -12.36 12.16
CA VAL A 104 1.15 -11.59 12.54
C VAL A 104 0.83 -10.11 12.74
N LEU A 105 -0.01 -9.53 11.89
CA LEU A 105 -0.45 -8.14 12.02
C LEU A 105 -1.27 -7.91 13.30
N GLU A 106 -2.15 -8.84 13.65
CA GLU A 106 -2.92 -8.81 14.89
C GLU A 106 -2.03 -8.95 16.13
N MET A 107 -1.08 -9.90 16.11
CA MET A 107 -0.14 -10.09 17.23
C MET A 107 0.74 -8.86 17.47
N THR A 108 1.09 -8.13 16.41
CA THR A 108 1.93 -6.93 16.48
C THR A 108 1.13 -5.65 16.71
N GLY A 109 -0.21 -5.70 16.61
CA GLY A 109 -1.10 -4.54 16.71
C GLY A 109 -1.03 -3.57 15.53
N VAL A 110 -0.35 -3.98 14.45
CA VAL A 110 -0.16 -3.20 13.22
C VAL A 110 -1.48 -3.11 12.46
N ASP A 111 -2.31 -4.13 12.56
CA ASP A 111 -3.68 -4.16 12.03
C ASP A 111 -4.50 -2.93 12.48
N ARG A 112 -4.42 -2.56 13.76
CA ARG A 112 -5.15 -1.42 14.34
C ARG A 112 -4.49 -0.09 14.04
N LEU A 113 -3.16 -0.06 14.01
CA LEU A 113 -2.39 1.14 13.69
C LEU A 113 -2.68 1.64 12.26
N LEU A 114 -2.86 0.69 11.34
CA LEU A 114 -2.99 0.92 9.91
C LEU A 114 -4.37 0.55 9.38
N ALA A 115 -5.35 0.40 10.27
CA ALA A 115 -6.71 0.10 9.87
C ALA A 115 -7.21 1.22 8.92
N PRO A 116 -7.86 0.87 7.80
CA PRO A 116 -8.64 1.84 7.06
C PRO A 116 -9.71 2.41 8.02
N PRO A 117 -10.03 3.71 7.93
CA PRO A 117 -11.24 4.21 8.57
C PRO A 117 -12.40 3.30 8.14
N PRO A 118 -13.34 2.97 9.03
CA PRO A 118 -14.49 2.14 8.68
C PRO A 118 -15.05 2.73 7.40
N ALA A 119 -15.06 1.93 6.33
CA ALA A 119 -15.43 2.39 5.01
C ALA A 119 -16.71 3.20 5.19
N ALA A 120 -16.65 4.52 4.94
CA ALA A 120 -17.86 5.26 4.64
C ALA A 120 -18.48 4.41 3.53
N GLY A 121 -19.63 3.80 3.86
CA GLY A 121 -20.21 2.70 3.07
C GLY A 121 -20.24 3.07 1.60
N PRO A 122 -20.30 2.08 0.69
CA PRO A 122 -20.23 2.33 -0.75
C PRO A 122 -21.10 3.55 -1.03
N ALA A 123 -20.48 4.62 -1.55
CA ALA A 123 -21.22 5.75 -2.05
C ALA A 123 -22.13 5.14 -3.10
N ARG A 124 -23.37 4.86 -2.67
CA ARG A 124 -24.41 4.43 -3.54
C ARG A 124 -24.59 5.63 -4.45
N THR A 125 -24.04 5.54 -5.64
CA THR A 125 -24.62 6.24 -6.77
C THR A 125 -25.94 5.52 -7.06
N GLU A 126 -26.90 5.72 -6.17
CA GLU A 126 -28.30 5.78 -6.57
C GLU A 126 -28.47 7.12 -7.29
N ASP A 127 -29.04 7.05 -8.50
CA ASP A 127 -29.66 8.09 -9.36
C ASP A 127 -29.03 8.09 -10.76
N ALA A 128 -29.71 8.00 -11.90
CA ALA A 128 -31.10 7.74 -12.32
C ALA A 128 -30.99 7.35 -13.81
N GLY A 129 -31.78 6.45 -14.40
CA GLY A 129 -33.15 6.74 -14.83
C GLY A 129 -33.28 6.62 -16.36
N HIS A 130 -34.44 6.11 -16.79
CA HIS A 130 -35.12 6.34 -18.07
C HIS A 130 -34.73 5.51 -19.31
N ALA A 131 -35.49 4.43 -19.55
CA ALA A 131 -36.42 4.35 -20.68
C ALA A 131 -37.42 3.20 -20.46
#